data_AF-A0A1W2ECX7-F1
#
_entry.id   AF-A0A1W2ECX7-F1
#
_cell.length_a   1.000
_cell.length_b   1.000
_cell.length_c   1.000
_cell.angle_alpha   90.00
_cell.angle_beta   90.00
_cell.angle_gamma   90.00
#
_symmetry.space_group_name_H-M   'P 1'
#
loop_
_entity.id
_entity.type
_entity.pdbx_description
1 polymer ?
#
loop_
_entity_poly.entity_id
_entity_poly.type
_entity_poly.pdbx_seq_one_letter_code
_entity_poly.pdbx_strand_id
1 'polypeptide(L)'
;MRKVIAVFSGCLALTACGDGRFEGDVRFKVTEADSLSYELVLAQEQPVDMVSDWYSGRVNVDDFVEPVSVGDEVICHIVQQRVQEKGIATRMTASNCRKA
;
A
#
# COMPACT_ATOMS: atom_id res chain seq x y z
N MET A 1 -34.45 40.04 19.77
CA MET A 1 -34.84 38.61 19.75
C MET A 1 -33.85 37.86 18.87
N ARG A 2 -33.01 37.01 19.47
CA ARG A 2 -31.95 36.23 18.81
C ARG A 2 -32.58 35.08 18.01
N LYS A 3 -32.28 34.99 16.71
CA LYS A 3 -32.60 33.82 15.89
C LYS A 3 -31.45 32.83 15.98
N VAL A 4 -31.63 31.77 16.77
CA VAL A 4 -30.72 30.63 16.85
C VAL A 4 -31.01 29.76 15.62
N ILE A 5 -30.06 29.68 14.71
CA ILE A 5 -30.11 28.74 13.58
C ILE A 5 -29.71 27.37 14.16
N ALA A 6 -30.70 26.51 14.35
CA ALA A 6 -30.48 25.11 14.66
C ALA A 6 -29.92 24.42 13.40
N VAL A 7 -28.62 24.12 13.41
CA VAL A 7 -27.98 23.27 12.39
C VAL A 7 -28.18 21.82 12.85
N PHE A 8 -29.30 21.24 12.43
CA PHE A 8 -29.50 19.79 12.39
C PHE A 8 -29.04 19.31 11.02
N SER A 9 -27.91 18.62 10.95
CA SER A 9 -27.44 17.79 9.82
C SER A 9 -25.92 17.72 9.96
N GLY A 10 -25.31 16.64 10.37
CA GLY A 10 -25.73 15.28 10.61
C GLY A 10 -24.44 14.59 11.05
N CYS A 11 -24.57 13.53 11.82
CA CYS A 11 -23.45 12.65 12.08
C CYS A 11 -22.96 12.10 10.73
N LEU A 12 -21.96 12.75 10.12
CA LEU A 12 -20.94 12.08 9.32
C LEU A 12 -20.03 11.32 10.30
N ALA A 13 -20.64 10.45 11.09
CA ALA A 13 -20.02 9.19 11.41
C ALA A 13 -20.07 8.40 10.11
N LEU A 14 -19.19 8.77 9.16
CA LEU A 14 -18.62 7.78 8.28
C LEU A 14 -17.92 6.82 9.23
N THR A 15 -18.67 5.83 9.69
CA THR A 15 -18.12 4.52 9.91
C THR A 15 -17.56 4.11 8.55
N ALA A 16 -16.36 4.62 8.22
CA ALA A 16 -15.39 3.77 7.57
C ALA A 16 -15.18 2.65 8.58
N CYS A 17 -16.04 1.64 8.49
CA CYS A 17 -15.70 0.30 8.89
C CYS A 17 -14.27 0.12 8.36
N GLY A 18 -13.32 0.04 9.29
CA GLY A 18 -11.93 -0.21 8.99
C GLY A 18 -11.84 -1.60 8.37
N ASP A 19 -12.22 -1.69 7.10
CA ASP A 19 -11.89 -2.80 6.24
C ASP A 19 -10.38 -2.80 6.26
N GLY A 20 -9.79 -3.76 6.99
CA GLY A 20 -8.35 -3.88 7.13
C GLY A 20 -7.74 -4.25 5.79
N ARG A 21 -7.91 -3.42 4.77
CA ARG A 21 -7.47 -3.58 3.41
C ARG A 21 -7.00 -2.22 2.92
N PHE A 22 -5.76 -2.17 2.48
CA PHE A 22 -5.21 -1.06 1.73
C PHE A 22 -5.10 -1.47 0.26
N GLU A 23 -5.47 -0.58 -0.64
CA GLU A 23 -5.34 -0.78 -2.07
C GLU A 23 -4.91 0.53 -2.73
N GLY A 24 -3.75 0.55 -3.37
CA GLY A 24 -3.22 1.77 -3.97
C GLY A 24 -1.85 1.61 -4.59
N ASP A 25 -1.47 2.62 -5.37
CA ASP A 25 -0.16 2.71 -5.99
C ASP A 25 0.87 3.24 -4.97
N VAL A 26 1.95 2.49 -4.77
CA VAL A 26 3.01 2.83 -3.82
C VAL A 26 4.35 2.87 -4.55
N ARG A 27 5.16 3.87 -4.24
CA ARG A 27 6.50 4.05 -4.81
C ARG A 27 7.56 3.36 -3.98
N PHE A 28 8.36 2.52 -4.63
CA PHE A 28 9.43 1.74 -4.03
C PHE A 28 10.76 2.03 -4.72
N LYS A 29 11.84 1.77 -4.00
CA LYS A 29 13.20 1.69 -4.51
C LYS A 29 13.61 0.22 -4.57
N VAL A 30 14.17 -0.19 -5.69
CA VAL A 30 14.74 -1.53 -5.87
C VAL A 30 16.10 -1.59 -5.15
N THR A 31 16.27 -2.49 -4.19
CA THR A 31 17.48 -2.54 -3.34
C THR A 31 18.33 -3.77 -3.53
N GLU A 32 17.71 -4.92 -3.80
CA GLU A 32 18.42 -6.19 -4.03
C GLU A 32 17.75 -6.95 -5.17
N ALA A 33 18.51 -7.80 -5.85
CA ALA A 33 18.02 -8.64 -6.91
C ALA A 33 18.66 -10.02 -6.83
N ASP A 34 17.84 -11.05 -6.96
CA ASP A 34 18.30 -12.38 -7.36
C ASP A 34 17.83 -12.67 -8.79
N SER A 35 18.14 -13.86 -9.31
CA SER A 35 17.82 -14.21 -10.69
C SER A 35 16.31 -14.24 -11.00
N LEU A 36 15.44 -14.22 -9.98
CA LEU A 36 14.00 -14.42 -10.13
C LEU A 36 13.16 -13.29 -9.49
N SER A 37 13.75 -12.49 -8.60
CA SER A 37 13.02 -11.48 -7.82
C SER A 37 13.86 -10.26 -7.46
N TYR A 38 13.17 -9.15 -7.21
CA TYR A 38 13.70 -7.91 -6.67
C TYR A 38 13.16 -7.66 -5.26
N GLU A 39 14.02 -7.17 -4.37
CA GLU A 39 13.60 -6.60 -3.09
C GLU A 39 13.27 -5.13 -3.26
N LEU A 40 12.10 -4.75 -2.75
CA LEU A 40 11.53 -3.42 -2.84
C LEU A 40 11.41 -2.82 -1.44
N VAL A 41 11.92 -1.60 -1.28
CA VAL A 41 11.83 -0.79 -0.06
C VAL A 41 11.05 0.48 -0.37
N LEU A 42 10.25 0.98 0.57
CA LEU A 42 9.50 2.23 0.37
C LEU A 42 10.46 3.38 0.01
N ALA A 43 10.19 4.08 -1.11
CA ALA A 43 10.98 5.23 -1.53
C ALA A 43 10.56 6.53 -0.81
N GLN A 44 9.37 6.52 -0.22
CA GLN A 44 8.75 7.66 0.46
C GLN A 44 8.07 7.18 1.76
N GLU A 45 7.52 8.13 2.54
CA GLU A 45 6.72 7.78 3.71
C GLU A 45 5.57 6.85 3.34
N GLN A 46 5.33 5.89 4.22
CA GLN A 46 4.25 4.93 4.07
C GLN A 46 2.89 5.65 4.01
N PRO A 47 1.97 5.25 3.11
CA PRO A 47 0.60 5.75 3.13
C PRO A 47 -0.05 5.51 4.49
N VAL A 48 -0.73 6.54 5.03
CA VAL A 48 -1.36 6.51 6.36
C VAL A 48 -2.34 5.34 6.52
N ASP A 49 -2.98 4.94 5.42
CA ASP A 49 -3.99 3.87 5.40
C ASP A 49 -3.38 2.46 5.23
N MET A 50 -2.06 2.36 5.02
CA MET A 50 -1.39 1.07 4.84
C MET A 50 -1.31 0.31 6.16
N VAL A 51 -1.62 -0.99 6.15
CA VAL A 51 -1.91 -1.81 7.35
C VAL A 51 -0.65 -2.26 8.10
N SER A 52 0.53 -2.25 7.47
CA SER A 52 1.81 -2.68 8.06
C SER A 52 2.76 -1.51 8.15
N ASP A 53 3.38 -1.26 9.31
CA ASP A 53 4.36 -0.19 9.57
C ASP A 53 5.66 -0.28 8.74
N TRP A 54 5.84 -1.36 7.99
CA TRP A 54 6.97 -1.55 7.11
C TRP A 54 6.60 -2.40 5.89
N TYR A 55 7.22 -2.08 4.75
CA TYR A 55 7.23 -2.93 3.56
C TYR A 55 8.68 -3.18 3.17
N SER A 56 9.14 -4.43 3.32
CA SER A 56 10.15 -5.01 2.42
C SER A 56 9.53 -6.22 1.76
N GLY A 57 9.14 -6.08 0.50
CA GLY A 57 8.55 -7.16 -0.28
C GLY A 57 9.51 -7.62 -1.34
N ARG A 58 9.58 -8.93 -1.54
CA ARG A 58 10.15 -9.49 -2.78
C ARG A 58 9.05 -9.55 -3.84
N VAL A 59 9.38 -9.07 -5.03
CA VAL A 59 8.50 -9.06 -6.21
C VAL A 59 9.22 -9.80 -7.32
N ASN A 60 8.53 -10.69 -8.04
CA ASN A 60 9.19 -11.45 -9.10
C ASN A 60 9.53 -10.53 -10.26
N VAL A 61 10.60 -10.86 -10.99
CA VAL A 61 11.01 -10.11 -12.19
C VAL A 61 9.87 -10.04 -13.21
N ASP A 62 9.06 -11.10 -13.30
CA ASP A 62 7.91 -11.19 -14.21
C ASP A 62 6.72 -10.30 -13.83
N ASP A 63 6.67 -9.80 -12.58
CA ASP A 63 5.61 -8.89 -12.12
C ASP A 63 5.86 -7.42 -12.55
N PHE A 64 7.03 -7.16 -13.14
CA PHE A 64 7.37 -5.86 -13.72
C PHE A 64 6.94 -5.78 -15.18
N VAL A 65 6.33 -4.65 -15.54
CA VAL A 65 5.88 -4.36 -16.91
C VAL A 65 7.08 -4.11 -17.85
N GLU A 66 8.23 -3.72 -17.29
CA GLU A 66 9.45 -3.37 -18.00
C GLU A 66 10.70 -3.80 -17.21
N PRO A 67 11.87 -3.97 -17.86
CA PRO A 67 13.10 -4.33 -17.15
C PRO A 67 13.51 -3.27 -16.12
N VAL A 68 13.66 -3.69 -14.86
CA VAL A 68 14.13 -2.85 -13.75
C VAL A 68 15.51 -3.30 -13.26
N SER A 69 16.24 -2.41 -12.62
CA SER A 69 17.56 -2.66 -12.04
C SER A 69 17.61 -2.18 -10.59
N VAL A 70 18.56 -2.72 -9.82
CA VAL A 70 18.86 -2.23 -8.48
C VAL A 70 19.18 -0.73 -8.54
N GLY A 71 18.53 0.05 -7.67
CA GLY A 71 18.63 1.50 -7.62
C GLY A 71 17.48 2.23 -8.33
N ASP A 72 16.71 1.56 -9.20
CA ASP A 72 15.55 2.15 -9.85
C ASP A 72 14.43 2.43 -8.84
N GLU A 73 13.63 3.46 -9.12
CA GLU A 73 12.35 3.68 -8.46
C GLU A 73 11.22 3.10 -9.31
N VAL A 74 10.28 2.45 -8.65
CA VAL A 74 9.15 1.75 -9.28
C VAL A 74 7.86 2.11 -8.56
N ILE A 75 6.77 2.14 -9.30
CA ILE A 75 5.41 2.25 -8.76
C ILE A 75 4.75 0.89 -8.94
N CYS A 76 4.32 0.30 -7.83
CA CYS A 76 3.59 -0.95 -7.81
C CYS A 76 2.18 -0.72 -7.26
N HIS A 77 1.21 -1.41 -7.84
CA HIS A 77 -0.12 -1.49 -7.27
C HIS A 77 -0.12 -2.51 -6.14
N ILE A 78 -0.34 -2.03 -4.91
CA ILE A 78 -0.33 -2.84 -3.70
C ILE A 78 -1.74 -3.08 -3.24
N VAL A 79 -2.09 -4.36 -3.07
CA VAL A 79 -3.26 -4.80 -2.32
C VAL A 79 -2.75 -5.46 -1.04
N GLN A 80 -3.10 -4.88 0.09
CA GLN A 80 -2.76 -5.40 1.40
C GLN A 80 -4.05 -5.66 2.18
N GLN A 81 -4.16 -6.81 2.84
CA GLN A 81 -5.34 -7.19 3.61
C GLN A 81 -4.94 -7.85 4.92
N ARG A 82 -5.58 -7.44 6.01
CA ARG A 82 -5.45 -8.06 7.32
C ARG A 82 -6.03 -9.47 7.23
N VAL A 83 -5.19 -10.44 7.51
CA VAL A 83 -5.57 -11.86 7.57
C VAL A 83 -5.22 -12.35 8.97
N GLN A 84 -5.96 -13.31 9.50
CA GLN A 84 -5.65 -13.91 10.79
C GLN A 84 -5.37 -15.38 10.58
N GLU A 85 -4.28 -15.66 9.87
CA GLU A 85 -3.90 -17.00 9.46
C GLU A 85 -2.53 -17.37 10.03
N LYS A 86 -2.49 -18.35 10.94
CA LYS A 86 -1.24 -19.04 11.37
C LYS A 86 -0.05 -18.09 11.66
N GLY A 87 -0.29 -16.97 12.33
CA GLY A 87 0.75 -16.00 12.71
C GLY A 87 1.06 -14.91 11.67
N ILE A 88 0.41 -14.94 10.51
CA ILE A 88 0.42 -13.86 9.52
C ILE A 88 -0.74 -12.93 9.85
N ALA A 89 -0.42 -11.67 10.18
CA ALA A 89 -1.41 -10.63 10.47
C ALA A 89 -1.90 -9.89 9.21
N THR A 90 -1.11 -9.94 8.13
CA THR A 90 -1.36 -9.18 6.92
C THR A 90 -0.86 -9.94 5.70
N ARG A 91 -1.72 -10.13 4.71
CA ARG A 91 -1.39 -10.64 3.37
C ARG A 91 -1.22 -9.46 2.44
N MET A 92 -0.28 -9.56 1.52
CA MET A 92 0.07 -8.47 0.62
C MET A 92 0.41 -9.01 -0.76
N THR A 93 0.04 -8.25 -1.78
CA THR A 93 0.34 -8.57 -3.17
C THR A 93 0.74 -7.28 -3.88
N ALA A 94 1.87 -7.34 -4.58
CA ALA A 94 2.31 -6.32 -5.50
C ALA A 94 1.99 -6.77 -6.93
N SER A 95 1.51 -5.86 -7.75
CA SER A 95 1.17 -6.12 -9.14
C SER A 95 1.37 -4.86 -9.98
N ASN A 96 1.42 -5.02 -11.31
CA ASN A 96 1.54 -3.91 -12.25
C ASN A 96 2.73 -2.98 -11.92
N CYS A 97 3.86 -3.54 -11.49
CA CYS A 97 5.04 -2.77 -11.14
C CYS A 97 5.66 -2.17 -12.39
N ARG A 98 5.84 -0.85 -12.42
CA ARG A 98 6.45 -0.11 -13.54
C ARG A 98 7.47 0.88 -13.03
N LYS A 99 8.37 1.37 -13.89
CA LYS A 99 9.29 2.43 -13.46
C LYS A 99 8.52 3.71 -13.11
N ALA A 100 8.99 4.40 -12.08
CA ALA A 100 8.35 5.56 -11.47
C ALA A 100 8.52 6.86 -12.27
#